data_AF-A0A2G1NXS2-F1
#
_entry.id   AF-A0A2G1NXS2-F1
#
_cell.length_a   1.000
_cell.length_b   1.000
_cell.length_c   1.000
_cell.angle_alpha   90.00
_cell.angle_beta   90.00
_cell.angle_gamma   90.00
#
_symmetry.space_group_name_H-M   'P 1'
#
loop_
_entity.id
_entity.type
_entity.pdbx_description
1 polymer ?
#
loop_
_entity_poly.entity_id
_entity_poly.type
_entity_poly.pdbx_seq_one_letter_code
_entity_poly.pdbx_strand_id
1 'polypeptide(L)' 'MVRKRVSTAYAGSRRSLLLGRGLVAVGHREYVPGDDFRSIDWRVYGRTERLFVKQFEEEKSLT' A
#
# COMPACT_ATOMS: atom_id res chain seq x y z
N MET A 1 -27.74 -25.35 8.04
CA MET A 1 -26.32 -24.91 8.12
C MET A 1 -26.09 -23.82 7.07
N VAL A 2 -26.21 -22.55 7.45
CA VAL A 2 -26.21 -21.42 6.50
C VAL A 2 -24.79 -20.92 6.28
N ARG A 3 -24.23 -21.14 5.08
CA ARG A 3 -22.96 -20.56 4.65
C ARG A 3 -23.18 -19.07 4.35
N LYS A 4 -22.71 -18.20 5.25
CA LYS A 4 -22.70 -16.75 5.03
C LYS A 4 -21.69 -16.45 3.91
N ARG A 5 -22.18 -16.20 2.70
CA ARG A 5 -21.36 -15.70 1.59
C ARG A 5 -20.86 -14.31 1.99
N VAL A 6 -19.55 -14.17 2.17
CA VAL A 6 -18.92 -12.85 2.28
C VAL A 6 -18.93 -12.27 0.88
N SER A 7 -19.92 -11.41 0.61
CA SER A 7 -19.91 -10.54 -0.56
C SER A 7 -18.81 -9.51 -0.35
N THR A 8 -17.72 -9.63 -1.09
CA THR A 8 -16.66 -8.62 -1.24
C THR A 8 -17.17 -7.41 -2.03
N ALA A 9 -18.30 -6.84 -1.59
CA ALA A 9 -18.72 -5.50 -1.94
C ALA A 9 -18.05 -4.56 -0.93
N TYR A 10 -17.51 -3.44 -1.38
CA TYR A 10 -16.75 -2.42 -0.62
C TYR A 10 -15.25 -2.68 -0.46
N ALA A 11 -14.47 -2.27 -1.46
CA ALA A 11 -13.57 -1.11 -1.30
C ALA A 11 -12.71 -0.88 -2.56
N GLY A 12 -13.15 0.07 -3.40
CA GLY A 12 -12.25 0.91 -4.20
C GLY A 12 -11.47 0.25 -5.33
N SER A 13 -12.14 -0.07 -6.44
CA SER A 13 -11.50 -0.16 -7.76
C SER A 13 -11.03 1.21 -8.25
N ARG A 14 -10.09 1.86 -7.54
CA ARG A 14 -9.27 2.90 -8.16
C ARG A 14 -8.06 2.21 -8.79
N ARG A 15 -8.29 1.65 -9.99
CA ARG A 15 -7.21 1.50 -10.97
C ARG A 15 -6.83 2.93 -11.37
N SER A 16 -5.82 3.49 -10.71
CA SER A 16 -5.11 4.63 -11.26
C SER A 16 -4.50 4.19 -12.59
N LEU A 17 -5.14 4.58 -13.70
CA LEU A 17 -4.63 4.43 -15.08
C LEU A 17 -3.42 5.35 -15.37
N LEU A 18 -2.86 5.97 -14.33
CA LEU A 18 -1.61 6.71 -14.42
C LEU A 18 -0.46 5.70 -14.32
N LEU A 19 -0.08 5.14 -15.47
CA LEU A 19 1.32 4.79 -15.70
C LEU A 19 2.14 6.09 -15.69
N GLY A 20 2.32 6.67 -14.51
CA GLY A 20 3.42 7.59 -14.27
C GLY A 20 4.69 6.74 -14.22
N ARG A 21 5.60 6.95 -15.17
CA ARG A 21 6.96 6.43 -15.06
C ARG A 21 7.56 6.93 -13.73
N GLY A 22 8.07 6.03 -12.89
CA GLY A 22 9.03 6.41 -11.84
C GLY A 22 8.72 6.16 -10.36
N LEU A 23 7.79 5.26 -9.99
CA LEU A 23 7.64 4.83 -8.59
C LEU A 23 7.59 3.29 -8.48
N VAL A 24 8.74 2.65 -8.66
CA VAL A 24 8.87 1.23 -8.33
C VAL A 24 8.94 1.12 -6.81
N ALA A 25 8.04 0.34 -6.20
CA ALA A 25 8.12 0.07 -4.77
C ALA A 25 9.33 -0.83 -4.50
N VAL A 26 10.36 -0.28 -3.87
CA VAL A 26 11.64 -0.97 -3.61
C VAL A 26 11.61 -1.78 -2.32
N GLY A 27 10.66 -1.49 -1.44
CA GLY A 27 10.41 -2.36 -0.30
C GLY A 27 9.49 -1.75 0.74
N HIS A 28 9.63 -2.26 1.96
CA HIS A 28 8.89 -1.84 3.13
C HIS A 28 9.88 -1.50 4.23
N ARG A 29 9.67 -0.38 4.94
CA ARG A 29 10.32 -0.14 6.24
C ARG A 29 9.29 -0.09 7.35
N GLU A 30 9.73 -0.37 8.57
CA GLU A 30 8.90 -0.16 9.75
C GLU A 30 8.52 1.33 9.86
N TYR A 31 7.26 1.57 10.20
CA TYR A 31 6.73 2.90 10.40
C TYR A 31 7.43 3.57 11.57
N VAL A 32 7.77 4.85 11.41
CA VAL A 32 8.24 5.70 12.51
C VAL A 32 7.33 6.93 12.64
N PRO A 33 7.19 7.51 13.85
CA PRO A 33 6.47 8.76 14.03
C PRO A 33 7.01 9.85 13.10
N GLY A 34 6.13 10.44 12.30
CA GLY A 34 6.48 11.42 11.26
C GLY A 34 6.27 10.90 9.84
N ASP A 35 6.12 9.58 9.66
CA ASP A 35 5.72 9.02 8.38
C ASP A 35 4.26 9.33 8.05
N ASP A 36 3.96 9.50 6.76
CA ASP A 36 2.58 9.66 6.30
C ASP A 36 1.80 8.33 6.48
N PHE A 37 0.71 8.38 7.25
CA PHE A 37 -0.20 7.25 7.44
C PHE A 37 -0.79 6.69 6.14
N ARG A 38 -0.88 7.51 5.08
CA ARG A 38 -1.35 7.07 3.76
C ARG A 38 -0.38 6.12 3.08
N SER A 39 0.89 6.14 3.50
CA SER A 39 1.95 5.27 2.98
C SER A 39 2.00 3.91 3.69
N ILE A 40 1.17 3.68 4.71
CA ILE A 40 1.11 2.42 5.46
C ILE A 40 0.56 1.29 4.56
N ASP A 41 1.25 0.15 4.60
CA ASP A 41 0.78 -1.08 3.99
C ASP A 41 -0.12 -1.87 4.96
N TRP A 42 -1.42 -1.60 4.87
CA TRP A 42 -2.45 -2.29 5.68
C TRP A 42 -2.50 -3.81 5.41
N ARG A 43 -2.03 -4.29 4.25
CA ARG A 43 -1.99 -5.73 3.95
C ARG A 43 -0.87 -6.42 4.72
N VAL A 44 0.26 -5.75 4.89
CA VAL A 44 1.39 -6.24 5.72
C VAL A 44 0.99 -6.19 7.18
N TYR A 45 0.36 -5.11 7.64
CA TYR A 45 -0.15 -4.99 9.00
C TYR A 45 -1.09 -6.14 9.35
N GLY A 46 -2.07 -6.45 8.49
CA GLY A 46 -3.02 -7.55 8.72
C GLY A 46 -2.39 -8.95 8.81
N ARG A 47 -1.10 -9.12 8.48
CA ARG A 47 -0.36 -10.39 8.57
C ARG A 47 0.67 -10.42 9.69
N THR A 48 1.20 -9.25 10.06
CA THR A 48 2.37 -9.12 10.94
C THR A 48 2.07 -8.37 12.23
N GLU A 49 0.91 -7.71 12.31
CA GLU A 49 0.51 -6.80 13.39
C GLU A 49 1.52 -5.66 13.64
N ARG A 50 2.38 -5.41 12.66
CA ARG A 50 3.41 -4.37 12.68
C ARG A 50 3.16 -3.37 11.57
N LEU A 51 3.40 -2.09 11.87
CA LEU A 51 3.21 -1.01 10.91
C LEU A 51 4.42 -0.92 9.99
N PHE A 52 4.18 -1.03 8.69
CA PHE A 52 5.18 -0.85 7.65
C PHE A 52 4.70 0.19 6.65
N VAL A 53 5.61 1.04 6.19
CA VAL A 53 5.36 2.00 5.10
C VAL A 53 6.02 1.52 3.81
N LYS A 54 5.33 1.73 2.68
CA LYS A 54 5.87 1.42 1.35
C LYS A 54 6.94 2.43 0.99
N GLN A 55 8.13 1.94 0.63
CA GLN A 55 9.19 2.75 0.06
C GLN A 55 9.13 2.64 -1.45
N PHE A 56 9.15 3.79 -2.11
CA PHE A 56 9.26 3.89 -3.55
C PHE A 56 10.65 4.46 -3.86
N GLU A 57 11.38 3.86 -4.81
CA GLU A 57 12.46 4.61 -5.44
C GLU A 57 11.78 5.71 -6.25
N GLU A 58 11.95 6.96 -5.83
CA GLU A 58 11.82 8.06 -6.77
C GLU A 58 12.93 7.85 -7.80
N GLU A 59 12.53 7.51 -9.02
CA GLU A 59 13.43 7.61 -10.17
C GLU A 59 13.85 9.08 -10.22
N LYS A 60 15.02 9.39 -9.65
CA LYS A 60 15.59 10.73 -9.68
C LYS A 60 15.50 11.20 -11.12
N SER A 61 14.65 12.18 -11.37
CA SER A 61 14.74 13.01 -12.57
C SER A 61 16.11 13.69 -12.51
N LEU A 62 17.11 13.03 -13.10
CA LEU A 62 18.26 13.69 -13.65
C LEU A 62 17.77 14.39 -14.92
N THR A 63 17.32 15.63 -14.80
CA THR A 63 17.53 16.75 -15.74
C THR A 63 16.94 18.02 -15.14
#